data_AF-A0A2N2N7Q0-F1
#
_entry.id   AF-A0A2N2N7Q0-F1
#
_cell.length_a   1.000
_cell.length_b   1.000
_cell.length_c   1.000
_cell.angle_alpha   90.00
_cell.angle_beta   90.00
_cell.angle_gamma   90.00
#
_symmetry.space_group_name_H-M   'P 1'
#
loop_
_entity.id
_entity.type
_entity.pdbx_description
1 polymer ?
#
loop_
_entity_poly.entity_id
_entity_poly.type
_entity_poly.pdbx_seq_one_letter_code
_entity_poly.pdbx_strand_id
1 'polypeptide(L)'
;MDECPYCQSTLLVPLKRKGVCSHCKNTIFIRNGKMVTEYESKKIDWLKRVSCFDVNASLFDSTRNELENKFQSKPLFNDVCWNILNKLLEKYAGNIQFSKLIYLEMAHILELEGKDNKETIIRAYKNELIEMKRLKFKNVFALTTNDDHVCEECNKMSIEKIPIDIAIETNPIPNRCKNKYCRCSYGTEIESA
;
A
#
# COMPACT_ATOMS: atom_id res chain seq x y z
N MET A 1 -32.72 6.82 13.68
CA MET A 1 -32.64 5.35 13.60
C MET A 1 -31.69 5.01 12.49
N ASP A 2 -30.81 4.03 12.67
CA ASP A 2 -29.83 3.70 11.64
C ASP A 2 -30.45 2.79 10.57
N GLU A 3 -30.29 3.17 9.29
CA GLU A 3 -30.82 2.44 8.14
C GLU A 3 -29.72 1.65 7.43
N CYS A 4 -30.08 0.46 6.93
CA CYS A 4 -29.14 -0.36 6.17
C CYS A 4 -28.78 0.31 4.82
N PRO A 5 -27.48 0.50 4.50
CA PRO A 5 -27.06 1.14 3.23
C PRO A 5 -27.36 0.31 1.97
N TYR A 6 -27.81 -0.94 2.14
CA TYR A 6 -28.16 -1.83 1.04
C TYR A 6 -29.67 -1.87 0.75
N CYS A 7 -30.50 -1.98 1.79
CA CYS A 7 -31.94 -2.20 1.65
C CYS A 7 -32.80 -1.21 2.42
N GLN A 8 -32.20 -0.18 3.03
CA GLN A 8 -32.86 0.91 3.74
C GLN A 8 -33.71 0.49 4.96
N SER A 9 -33.76 -0.80 5.30
CA SER A 9 -34.46 -1.29 6.49
C SER A 9 -33.79 -0.80 7.77
N THR A 10 -34.59 -0.42 8.76
CA THR A 10 -34.12 -0.05 10.10
C THR A 10 -33.42 -1.22 10.79
N LEU A 11 -32.28 -0.97 11.42
CA LEU A 11 -31.57 -1.98 12.18
C LEU A 11 -32.13 -2.11 13.60
N LEU A 12 -32.41 -3.35 14.01
CA LEU A 12 -32.90 -3.67 15.36
C LEU A 12 -31.82 -3.45 16.44
N VAL A 13 -30.55 -3.61 16.08
CA VAL A 13 -29.42 -3.52 16.99
C VAL A 13 -28.40 -2.53 16.43
N PRO A 14 -27.97 -1.52 17.20
CA PRO A 14 -26.93 -0.60 16.76
C PRO A 14 -25.60 -1.34 16.57
N LEU A 15 -24.93 -1.08 15.45
CA LEU A 15 -23.64 -1.69 15.14
C LEU A 15 -22.50 -0.83 15.74
N LYS A 16 -21.39 -1.47 16.14
CA LYS A 16 -20.20 -0.76 16.65
C LYS A 16 -19.07 -0.60 15.63
N ARG A 17 -18.77 -1.63 14.84
CA ARG A 17 -17.67 -1.63 13.84
C ARG A 17 -18.05 -2.32 12.55
N LYS A 18 -18.70 -3.48 12.67
CA LYS A 18 -19.18 -4.34 11.58
C LYS A 18 -20.42 -5.08 12.08
N GLY A 19 -21.35 -5.38 11.19
CA GLY A 19 -22.51 -6.22 11.49
C GLY A 19 -23.15 -6.77 10.22
N VAL A 20 -24.22 -7.53 10.37
CA VAL A 20 -25.00 -8.11 9.26
C VAL A 20 -26.43 -7.60 9.36
N CYS A 21 -26.98 -7.15 8.23
CA CYS A 21 -28.39 -6.75 8.17
C CYS A 21 -29.31 -7.95 8.40
N SER A 22 -30.26 -7.85 9.33
CA SER A 22 -31.25 -8.91 9.57
C SER A 22 -32.15 -9.18 8.36
N HIS A 23 -32.39 -8.18 7.50
CA HIS A 23 -33.26 -8.27 6.33
C HIS A 23 -32.52 -8.81 5.10
N CYS A 24 -31.53 -8.07 4.57
CA CYS A 24 -30.86 -8.42 3.32
C CYS A 24 -29.62 -9.30 3.49
N LYS A 25 -29.22 -9.61 4.73
CA LYS A 25 -28.03 -10.43 5.07
C LYS A 25 -26.69 -9.88 4.57
N ASN A 26 -26.67 -8.68 4.00
CA ASN A 26 -25.43 -8.01 3.62
C ASN A 26 -24.66 -7.55 4.87
N THR A 27 -23.33 -7.57 4.76
CA THR A 27 -22.43 -7.06 5.79
C THR A 27 -22.36 -5.54 5.72
N ILE A 28 -22.57 -4.88 6.84
CA ILE A 28 -22.49 -3.42 7.01
C ILE A 28 -21.22 -3.08 7.78
N PHE A 29 -20.53 -2.03 7.35
CA PHE A 29 -19.34 -1.50 8.02
C PHE A 29 -19.64 -0.11 8.59
N ILE A 30 -19.00 0.23 9.70
CA ILE A 30 -19.04 1.60 10.24
C ILE A 30 -17.69 2.27 9.99
N ARG A 31 -17.73 3.43 9.34
CA ARG A 31 -16.57 4.30 9.10
C ARG A 31 -16.95 5.74 9.43
N ASN A 32 -16.15 6.39 10.28
CA ASN A 32 -16.38 7.78 10.70
C ASN A 32 -17.83 8.02 11.18
N GLY A 33 -18.38 7.08 11.95
CA GLY A 33 -19.75 7.15 12.47
C GLY A 33 -20.86 6.89 11.45
N LYS A 34 -20.55 6.62 10.19
CA LYS A 34 -21.53 6.33 9.13
C LYS A 34 -21.54 4.85 8.78
N MET A 35 -22.74 4.31 8.53
CA MET A 35 -22.92 2.98 7.97
C MET A 35 -22.67 3.00 6.47
N VAL A 36 -21.81 2.10 6.01
CA VAL A 36 -21.38 2.04 4.62
C VAL A 36 -21.37 0.59 4.14
N THR A 37 -21.48 0.43 2.82
CA THR A 37 -21.31 -0.86 2.14
C THR A 37 -19.86 -1.34 2.23
N GLU A 38 -19.61 -2.62 1.94
CA GLU A 38 -18.25 -3.16 1.82
C GLU A 38 -17.41 -2.37 0.81
N TYR A 39 -17.97 -2.04 -0.35
CA TYR A 39 -17.27 -1.30 -1.40
C TYR A 39 -16.86 0.10 -0.92
N GLU A 40 -17.78 0.83 -0.29
CA GLU A 40 -17.49 2.14 0.29
C GLU A 40 -16.49 2.07 1.43
N SER A 41 -16.55 1.01 2.25
CA SER A 41 -15.55 0.80 3.31
C SER A 41 -14.15 0.62 2.73
N LYS A 42 -13.99 -0.18 1.66
CA LYS A 42 -12.72 -0.35 0.94
C LYS A 42 -12.24 0.97 0.34
N LYS A 43 -13.14 1.74 -0.27
CA LYS A 43 -12.84 3.08 -0.81
C LYS A 43 -12.32 4.02 0.28
N ILE A 44 -13.02 4.14 1.41
CA ILE A 44 -12.61 5.01 2.52
C ILE A 44 -11.25 4.59 3.08
N ASP A 45 -11.08 3.29 3.34
CA ASP A 45 -9.84 2.76 3.93
C ASP A 45 -8.65 2.97 2.97
N TRP A 46 -8.85 2.72 1.67
CA TRP A 46 -7.82 2.96 0.65
C TRP A 46 -7.47 4.45 0.52
N LEU A 47 -8.47 5.34 0.39
CA LEU A 47 -8.26 6.79 0.30
C LEU A 47 -7.45 7.33 1.48
N LYS A 48 -7.64 6.76 2.68
CA LYS A 48 -6.83 7.12 3.85
C LYS A 48 -5.36 6.69 3.71
N ARG A 49 -5.07 5.53 3.09
CA ARG A 49 -3.70 5.07 2.85
C ARG A 49 -2.98 5.93 1.81
N VAL A 50 -3.70 6.36 0.78
CA VAL A 50 -3.14 7.13 -0.35
C VAL A 50 -3.31 8.64 -0.21
N SER A 51 -3.69 9.13 0.98
CA SER A 51 -4.00 10.55 1.18
C SER A 51 -2.80 11.48 0.96
N CYS A 52 -1.57 10.98 1.10
CA CYS A 52 -0.34 11.73 0.83
C CYS A 52 -0.11 12.07 -0.64
N PHE A 53 -0.92 11.52 -1.56
CA PHE A 53 -0.82 11.74 -3.01
C PHE A 53 -1.92 12.64 -3.57
N ASP A 54 -2.66 13.34 -2.70
CA ASP A 54 -3.84 14.15 -3.04
C ASP A 54 -4.99 13.35 -3.68
N VAL A 55 -5.02 12.03 -3.51
CA VAL A 55 -6.11 11.20 -4.00
C VAL A 55 -7.32 11.39 -3.11
N ASN A 56 -8.44 11.78 -3.74
CA ASN A 56 -9.71 12.01 -3.07
C ASN A 56 -10.84 11.20 -3.72
N ALA A 57 -12.03 11.25 -3.10
CA ALA A 57 -13.19 10.51 -3.58
C ALA A 57 -13.60 10.89 -5.02
N SER A 58 -13.44 12.16 -5.41
CA SER A 58 -13.78 12.64 -6.75
C SER A 58 -12.87 12.03 -7.81
N LEU A 59 -11.56 12.00 -7.58
CA LEU A 59 -10.61 11.34 -8.49
C LEU A 59 -10.87 9.84 -8.61
N PHE A 60 -11.26 9.20 -7.50
CA PHE A 60 -11.61 7.78 -7.51
C PHE A 60 -12.85 7.51 -8.36
N ASP A 61 -13.92 8.28 -8.14
CA ASP A 61 -15.18 8.10 -8.87
C ASP A 61 -15.04 8.45 -10.35
N SER A 62 -14.29 9.50 -10.69
CA SER A 62 -14.03 9.84 -12.10
C SER A 62 -13.21 8.76 -12.81
N THR A 63 -12.17 8.23 -12.17
CA THR A 63 -11.36 7.13 -12.73
C THR A 63 -12.18 5.86 -12.90
N ARG A 64 -13.05 5.56 -11.94
CA ARG A 64 -13.97 4.43 -12.03
C ARG A 64 -14.91 4.57 -13.23
N ASN A 65 -15.54 5.75 -13.38
CA ASN A 65 -16.45 6.02 -14.49
C ASN A 65 -15.71 5.95 -15.84
N GLU A 66 -14.47 6.44 -15.91
CA GLU A 66 -13.62 6.31 -17.10
C GLU A 66 -13.41 4.84 -17.49
N LEU A 67 -13.05 3.98 -16.53
CA LEU A 67 -12.86 2.56 -16.76
C LEU A 67 -14.16 1.85 -17.12
N GLU A 68 -15.27 2.19 -16.46
CA GLU A 68 -16.60 1.64 -16.75
C GLU A 68 -17.05 1.95 -18.18
N ASN A 69 -16.86 3.20 -18.62
CA ASN A 69 -17.14 3.62 -19.98
C ASN A 69 -16.19 2.95 -21.00
N LYS A 70 -14.92 2.75 -20.65
CA LYS A 70 -13.94 2.13 -21.54
C LYS A 70 -14.20 0.64 -21.76
N PHE A 71 -14.58 -0.09 -20.71
CA PHE A 71 -14.74 -1.54 -20.75
C PHE A 71 -16.19 -2.00 -20.77
N GLN A 72 -17.15 -1.07 -20.80
CA GLN A 72 -18.59 -1.34 -20.84
C GLN A 72 -19.03 -2.30 -19.73
N SER A 73 -18.36 -2.24 -18.58
CA SER A 73 -18.55 -3.12 -17.43
C SER A 73 -18.06 -2.45 -16.16
N LYS A 74 -18.68 -2.79 -15.03
CA LYS A 74 -18.31 -2.24 -13.72
C LYS A 74 -16.90 -2.71 -13.35
N PRO A 75 -15.90 -1.80 -13.22
CA PRO A 75 -14.53 -2.20 -12.93
C PRO A 75 -14.41 -2.75 -11.50
N LEU A 76 -13.46 -3.66 -11.30
CA LEU A 76 -13.13 -4.13 -9.96
C LEU A 76 -12.51 -2.98 -9.14
N PHE A 77 -12.69 -3.03 -7.82
CA PHE A 77 -12.15 -2.01 -6.91
C PHE A 77 -10.64 -1.81 -7.11
N ASN A 78 -9.90 -2.92 -7.22
CA ASN A 78 -8.46 -2.90 -7.38
C ASN A 78 -8.01 -2.37 -8.75
N ASP A 79 -8.78 -2.58 -9.82
CA ASP A 79 -8.47 -2.02 -11.15
C ASP A 79 -8.51 -0.49 -11.13
N VAL A 80 -9.49 0.08 -10.42
CA VAL A 80 -9.59 1.54 -10.22
C VAL A 80 -8.38 2.04 -9.44
N CYS A 81 -8.05 1.39 -8.32
CA CYS A 81 -6.90 1.76 -7.49
C CYS A 81 -5.59 1.67 -8.30
N TRP A 82 -5.39 0.59 -9.06
CA TRP A 82 -4.22 0.37 -9.90
C TRP A 82 -4.09 1.43 -10.99
N ASN A 83 -5.19 1.80 -11.66
CA ASN A 83 -5.18 2.87 -12.66
C ASN A 83 -4.75 4.21 -12.06
N ILE A 84 -5.27 4.55 -10.87
CA ILE A 84 -4.86 5.77 -10.16
C ILE A 84 -3.36 5.71 -9.83
N LEU A 85 -2.87 4.61 -9.27
CA LEU A 85 -1.45 4.45 -8.91
C LEU A 85 -0.52 4.59 -10.12
N ASN A 86 -0.90 4.08 -11.30
CA ASN A 86 -0.12 4.31 -12.53
C ASN A 86 -0.08 5.80 -12.92
N LYS A 87 -1.22 6.49 -12.89
CA LYS A 87 -1.27 7.95 -13.13
C LYS A 87 -0.42 8.72 -12.10
N LEU A 88 -0.35 8.24 -10.86
CA LEU A 88 0.51 8.83 -9.83
C LEU A 88 2.00 8.59 -10.09
N LEU A 89 2.40 7.43 -10.62
CA LEU A 89 3.79 7.19 -11.03
C LEU A 89 4.23 8.18 -12.12
N GLU A 90 3.35 8.49 -13.06
CA GLU A 90 3.60 9.51 -14.09
C GLU A 90 3.67 10.92 -13.47
N LYS A 91 2.69 11.29 -12.64
CA LYS A 91 2.64 12.59 -11.95
C LYS A 91 3.88 12.87 -11.11
N TYR A 92 4.36 11.86 -10.40
CA TYR A 92 5.49 11.97 -9.48
C TYR A 92 6.78 11.37 -10.06
N ALA A 93 6.89 11.34 -11.39
CA ALA A 93 8.13 10.96 -12.07
C ALA A 93 9.30 11.80 -11.53
N GLY A 94 10.35 11.13 -11.05
CA GLY A 94 11.53 11.76 -10.43
C GLY A 94 11.42 12.00 -8.93
N ASN A 95 10.22 11.93 -8.32
CA ASN A 95 10.09 11.88 -6.86
C ASN A 95 10.19 10.42 -6.40
N ILE A 96 11.40 10.04 -5.99
CA ILE A 96 11.72 8.66 -5.62
C ILE A 96 10.96 8.21 -4.36
N GLN A 97 10.76 9.10 -3.39
CA GLN A 97 10.04 8.77 -2.16
C GLN A 97 8.58 8.42 -2.45
N PHE A 98 7.90 9.24 -3.26
CA PHE A 98 6.54 8.92 -3.69
C PHE A 98 6.49 7.69 -4.59
N SER A 99 7.43 7.53 -5.51
CA SER A 99 7.50 6.34 -6.36
C SER A 99 7.61 5.05 -5.54
N LYS A 100 8.45 5.04 -4.49
CA LYS A 100 8.55 3.90 -3.54
C LYS A 100 7.20 3.61 -2.89
N LEU A 101 6.56 4.61 -2.30
CA LEU A 101 5.28 4.42 -1.62
C LEU A 101 4.17 3.92 -2.58
N ILE A 102 4.15 4.43 -3.82
CA ILE A 102 3.22 3.98 -4.85
C ILE A 102 3.48 2.51 -5.21
N TYR A 103 4.73 2.10 -5.43
CA TYR A 103 5.06 0.70 -5.68
C TYR A 103 4.69 -0.22 -4.51
N LEU A 104 4.86 0.21 -3.26
CA LEU A 104 4.44 -0.57 -2.09
C LEU A 104 2.91 -0.75 -2.05
N GLU A 105 2.14 0.28 -2.38
CA GLU A 105 0.67 0.16 -2.47
C GLU A 105 0.24 -0.74 -3.64
N MET A 106 0.93 -0.68 -4.79
CA MET A 106 0.72 -1.61 -5.90
C MET A 106 1.02 -3.05 -5.50
N ALA A 107 2.12 -3.29 -4.78
CA ALA A 107 2.46 -4.62 -4.27
C ALA A 107 1.41 -5.16 -3.30
N HIS A 108 0.82 -4.29 -2.48
CA HIS A 108 -0.27 -4.64 -1.58
C HIS A 108 -1.56 -5.01 -2.34
N ILE A 109 -1.90 -4.31 -3.43
CA ILE A 109 -3.03 -4.70 -4.30
C ILE A 109 -2.81 -6.11 -4.87
N LEU A 110 -1.62 -6.40 -5.40
CA LEU A 110 -1.30 -7.72 -5.94
C LEU A 110 -1.44 -8.82 -4.87
N GLU A 111 -1.01 -8.55 -3.65
CA GLU A 111 -1.19 -9.47 -2.52
C GLU A 111 -2.66 -9.75 -2.20
N LEU A 112 -3.51 -8.70 -2.16
CA LEU A 112 -4.95 -8.85 -1.93
C LEU A 112 -5.64 -9.70 -3.01
N GLU A 113 -5.06 -9.75 -4.21
CA GLU A 113 -5.51 -10.58 -5.34
C GLU A 113 -4.89 -11.97 -5.36
N GLY A 114 -4.00 -12.29 -4.42
CA GLY A 114 -3.26 -13.56 -4.40
C GLY A 114 -2.23 -13.69 -5.52
N LYS A 115 -1.78 -12.57 -6.09
CA LYS A 115 -0.76 -12.51 -7.16
C LYS A 115 0.64 -12.33 -6.57
N ASP A 116 1.65 -12.77 -7.31
CA ASP A 116 3.04 -12.46 -6.97
C ASP A 116 3.30 -10.95 -7.04
N ASN A 117 3.95 -10.42 -6.01
CA ASN A 117 4.22 -8.99 -5.87
C ASN A 117 5.71 -8.69 -5.67
N LYS A 118 6.57 -9.71 -5.75
CA LYS A 118 8.00 -9.60 -5.46
C LYS A 118 8.69 -8.55 -6.30
N GLU A 119 8.45 -8.55 -7.61
CA GLU A 119 9.04 -7.58 -8.55
C GLU A 119 8.66 -6.13 -8.21
N THR A 120 7.41 -5.89 -7.83
CA THR A 120 6.95 -4.55 -7.45
C THR A 120 7.62 -4.08 -6.16
N ILE A 121 7.81 -4.98 -5.18
CA ILE A 121 8.56 -4.69 -3.94
C ILE A 121 10.03 -4.40 -4.27
N ILE A 122 10.68 -5.21 -5.12
CA ILE A 122 12.07 -4.98 -5.56
C ILE A 122 12.20 -3.59 -6.19
N ARG A 123 11.28 -3.17 -7.06
CA ARG A 123 11.29 -1.83 -7.65
C ARG A 123 11.20 -0.72 -6.60
N ALA A 124 10.34 -0.88 -5.59
CA ALA A 124 10.18 0.10 -4.53
C ALA A 124 11.50 0.33 -3.77
N TYR A 125 12.18 -0.75 -3.37
CA TYR A 125 13.43 -0.70 -2.61
C TYR A 125 14.64 -0.34 -3.48
N LYS A 126 14.67 -0.76 -4.75
CA LYS A 126 15.72 -0.35 -5.69
C LYS A 126 15.71 1.16 -5.91
N ASN A 127 14.54 1.77 -6.01
CA ASN A 127 14.41 3.22 -6.11
C ASN A 127 15.03 3.93 -4.89
N GLU A 128 14.75 3.45 -3.68
CA GLU A 128 15.36 3.97 -2.45
C GLU A 128 16.90 3.92 -2.49
N LEU A 129 17.47 2.79 -2.92
CA LEU A 129 18.92 2.65 -3.04
C LEU A 129 19.51 3.59 -4.10
N ILE A 130 18.83 3.78 -5.23
CA ILE A 130 19.24 4.74 -6.26
C ILE A 130 19.26 6.16 -5.70
N GLU A 131 18.26 6.53 -4.88
CA GLU A 131 18.25 7.83 -4.20
C GLU A 131 19.40 7.97 -3.22
N MET A 132 19.64 6.95 -2.39
CA MET A 132 20.78 6.95 -1.46
C MET A 132 22.11 7.11 -2.20
N LYS A 133 22.29 6.44 -3.34
CA LYS A 133 23.46 6.62 -4.21
C LYS A 133 23.55 8.05 -4.76
N ARG A 134 22.43 8.64 -5.20
CA ARG A 134 22.37 10.04 -5.68
C ARG A 134 22.78 11.03 -4.58
N LEU A 135 22.41 10.74 -3.34
CA LEU A 135 22.79 11.49 -2.13
C LEU A 135 24.23 11.19 -1.66
N LYS A 136 25.01 10.41 -2.42
CA LYS A 136 26.42 10.07 -2.19
C LYS A 136 26.69 9.19 -0.96
N PHE A 137 25.68 8.46 -0.46
CA PHE A 137 25.93 7.42 0.52
C PHE A 137 26.74 6.28 -0.11
N LYS A 138 27.79 5.82 0.58
CA LYS A 138 28.69 4.76 0.10
C LYS A 138 28.22 3.37 0.49
N ASN A 139 27.63 3.26 1.68
CA ASN A 139 27.19 2.01 2.27
C ASN A 139 25.76 2.14 2.79
N VAL A 140 25.06 1.02 2.83
CA VAL A 140 23.76 0.84 3.46
C VAL A 140 23.80 -0.35 4.39
N PHE A 141 22.84 -0.43 5.30
CA PHE A 141 22.60 -1.59 6.15
C PHE A 141 21.09 -1.84 6.24
N ALA A 142 20.68 -2.99 6.77
CA ALA A 142 19.28 -3.25 7.07
C ALA A 142 18.86 -2.48 8.33
N LEU A 143 18.01 -1.47 8.18
CA LEU A 143 17.34 -0.85 9.32
C LEU A 143 16.22 -1.78 9.82
N THR A 144 16.25 -2.11 11.10
CA THR A 144 15.34 -3.05 11.76
C THR A 144 14.78 -2.45 13.05
N THR A 145 13.57 -2.86 13.44
CA THR A 145 12.98 -2.52 14.75
C THR A 145 13.35 -3.52 15.86
N ASN A 146 14.15 -4.55 15.53
CA ASN A 146 14.52 -5.66 16.42
C ASN A 146 13.32 -6.28 17.16
N ASP A 147 12.17 -6.37 16.48
CA ASP A 147 10.97 -7.04 16.97
C ASP A 147 10.76 -8.41 16.29
N ASP A 148 9.76 -9.16 16.75
CA ASP A 148 9.42 -10.49 16.22
C ASP A 148 8.92 -10.47 14.76
N HIS A 149 8.75 -9.30 14.16
CA HIS A 149 8.41 -9.16 12.75
C HIS A 149 9.66 -9.01 11.87
N VAL A 150 10.85 -8.85 12.42
CA VAL A 150 12.10 -8.82 11.64
C VAL A 150 12.68 -10.23 11.51
N CYS A 151 12.94 -10.67 10.28
CA CYS A 151 13.55 -11.99 10.07
C CYS A 151 15.04 -12.01 10.45
N GLU A 152 15.55 -13.20 10.80
CA GLU A 152 16.95 -13.39 11.23
C GLU A 152 17.98 -12.88 10.20
N GLU A 153 17.72 -13.06 8.90
CA GLU A 153 18.58 -12.53 7.83
C GLU A 153 18.67 -11.00 7.88
N CYS A 154 17.55 -10.32 8.09
CA CYS A 154 17.51 -8.86 8.21
C CYS A 154 18.22 -8.37 9.48
N ASN A 155 18.08 -9.09 10.60
CA ASN A 155 18.84 -8.78 11.81
C ASN A 155 20.35 -8.94 11.59
N LYS A 156 20.80 -9.99 10.89
CA LYS A 156 22.22 -10.15 10.51
C LYS A 156 22.71 -9.03 9.60
N MET A 157 21.90 -8.62 8.62
CA MET A 157 22.24 -7.50 7.72
C MET A 157 22.21 -6.13 8.42
N SER A 158 21.66 -6.01 9.63
CA SER A 158 21.61 -4.72 10.34
C SER A 158 22.97 -4.24 10.84
N ILE A 159 23.91 -5.17 11.02
CA ILE A 159 25.29 -4.90 11.42
C ILE A 159 26.28 -4.95 10.25
N GLU A 160 25.83 -5.36 9.06
CA GLU A 160 26.66 -5.49 7.86
C GLU A 160 26.61 -4.19 7.05
N LYS A 161 27.78 -3.61 6.76
CA LYS A 161 27.88 -2.49 5.82
C LYS A 161 27.95 -3.04 4.39
N ILE A 162 26.89 -2.81 3.63
CA ILE A 162 26.78 -3.26 2.24
C ILE A 162 27.11 -2.08 1.33
N PRO A 163 28.11 -2.16 0.44
CA PRO A 163 28.37 -1.12 -0.54
C PRO A 163 27.12 -0.84 -1.39
N ILE A 164 26.80 0.43 -1.61
CA ILE A 164 25.54 0.84 -2.25
C ILE A 164 25.37 0.23 -3.65
N ASP A 165 26.46 0.10 -4.41
CA ASP A 165 26.44 -0.48 -5.76
C ASP A 165 26.08 -1.97 -5.73
N ILE A 166 26.63 -2.70 -4.76
CA ILE A 166 26.30 -4.12 -4.53
C ILE A 166 24.84 -4.25 -4.08
N ALA A 167 24.36 -3.35 -3.23
CA ALA A 167 22.96 -3.36 -2.79
C ALA A 167 22.01 -3.11 -3.98
N ILE A 168 22.32 -2.19 -4.89
CA ILE A 168 21.49 -1.89 -6.08
C ILE A 168 21.40 -3.08 -7.02
N GLU A 169 22.51 -3.80 -7.21
CA GLU A 169 22.59 -4.97 -8.07
C GLU A 169 21.82 -6.15 -7.45
N THR A 170 22.07 -6.45 -6.18
CA THR A 170 21.57 -7.67 -5.52
C THR A 170 20.23 -7.50 -4.83
N ASN A 171 19.80 -6.27 -4.53
CA ASN A 171 18.60 -5.91 -3.76
C ASN A 171 18.38 -6.83 -2.54
N PRO A 172 19.35 -6.88 -1.59
CA PRO A 172 19.32 -7.82 -0.48
C PRO A 172 18.03 -7.70 0.35
N ILE A 173 17.47 -6.50 0.46
CA ILE A 173 16.06 -6.27 0.79
C ILE A 173 15.32 -5.94 -0.52
N PRO A 174 14.31 -6.73 -0.94
CA PRO A 174 13.69 -7.84 -0.22
C PRO A 174 14.28 -9.24 -0.48
N ASN A 175 15.29 -9.42 -1.35
CA ASN A 175 15.64 -10.76 -1.87
C ASN A 175 16.11 -11.78 -0.82
N ARG A 176 16.82 -11.35 0.22
CA ARG A 176 17.27 -12.18 1.35
C ARG A 176 16.24 -12.23 2.49
N CYS A 177 15.17 -11.43 2.40
CA CYS A 177 14.15 -11.36 3.43
C CYS A 177 13.26 -12.61 3.40
N LYS A 178 13.20 -13.32 4.53
CA LYS A 178 12.44 -14.57 4.66
C LYS A 178 11.05 -14.40 5.26
N ASN A 179 10.75 -13.22 5.85
CA ASN A 179 9.43 -12.94 6.40
C ASN A 179 8.61 -12.07 5.42
N LYS A 180 7.41 -12.56 5.06
CA LYS A 180 6.48 -11.87 4.17
C LYS A 180 6.13 -10.45 4.66
N TYR A 181 6.04 -10.26 5.98
CA TYR A 181 5.70 -8.98 6.60
C TYR A 181 6.89 -8.38 7.36
N CYS A 182 8.10 -8.63 6.87
CA CYS A 182 9.30 -8.10 7.50
C CYS A 182 9.29 -6.57 7.52
N ARG A 183 9.55 -5.99 8.69
CA ARG A 183 9.60 -4.53 8.88
C ARG A 183 11.01 -3.97 8.67
N CYS A 184 11.74 -4.49 7.68
CA CYS A 184 13.08 -4.02 7.35
C CYS A 184 13.05 -2.95 6.24
N SER A 185 13.97 -2.00 6.32
CA SER A 185 14.25 -1.05 5.25
C SER A 185 15.75 -0.85 5.09
N TYR A 186 16.19 -0.07 4.10
CA TYR A 186 17.57 0.38 4.07
C TYR A 186 17.77 1.54 5.05
N GLY A 187 18.90 1.53 5.74
CA GLY A 187 19.43 2.63 6.52
C GLY A 187 20.80 3.05 6.02
N THR A 188 21.19 4.28 6.35
CA THR A 188 22.54 4.81 6.10
C THR A 188 23.12 5.34 7.39
N GLU A 189 24.45 5.34 7.49
CA GLU A 189 25.13 5.99 8.61
C GLU A 189 25.03 7.50 8.39
N ILE A 190 24.46 8.21 9.36
CA ILE A 190 24.60 9.66 9.43
C ILE A 190 25.92 9.90 10.14
N GLU A 191 26.95 10.34 9.40
CA GLU A 191 28.12 10.92 10.03
C GLU A 191 27.62 12.07 10.91
N SER A 192 27.81 11.95 12.22
CA SER A 192 27.51 13.02 13.17
C SER A 192 28.38 14.21 12.76
N ALA A 193 27.75 15.25 12.22
CA ALA A 193 28.42 16.50 11.89
C ALA A 193 28.94 17.20 13.16
#